data_AF-A0A9X9A079-F1
#
_entry.id   AF-A0A9X9A079-F1
#
_cell.length_a   1.000
_cell.length_b   1.000
_cell.length_c   1.000
_cell.angle_alpha   90.00
_cell.angle_beta   90.00
_cell.angle_gamma   90.00
#
_symmetry.space_group_name_H-M   'P 1'
#
loop_
_entity.id
_entity.type
_entity.pdbx_description
1 polymer ?
#
loop_
_entity_poly.entity_id
_entity_poly.type
_entity_poly.pdbx_seq_one_letter_code
_entity_poly.pdbx_strand_id
1 'polypeptide(L)' 'MSFAIEIVIKAPMDIVCDYIIEDEKIKEWNTFIIENRYPSNMDKENPRVGDKYITVQKVGKKIFEVEVEILEY' A
#
# COMPACT_ATOMS: atom_id res chain seq x y z
N MET A 1 -7.01 -18.82 -7.61
CA MET A 1 -8.37 -18.22 -7.50
C MET A 1 -8.19 -16.72 -7.58
N SER A 2 -8.85 -16.04 -8.50
CA SER A 2 -8.85 -14.57 -8.60
C SER A 2 -10.18 -14.01 -8.11
N PHE A 3 -10.13 -12.87 -7.44
CA PHE A 3 -11.30 -12.09 -7.07
C PHE A 3 -11.01 -10.62 -7.40
N ALA A 4 -12.05 -9.86 -7.75
CA ALA A 4 -11.96 -8.43 -8.02
C ALA A 4 -13.03 -7.70 -7.19
N ILE A 5 -12.67 -6.54 -6.66
CA ILE A 5 -13.58 -5.64 -5.95
C ILE A 5 -13.52 -4.30 -6.66
N GLU A 6 -14.68 -3.74 -7.01
CA GLU A 6 -14.80 -2.47 -7.73
C GLU A 6 -15.62 -1.49 -6.90
N ILE A 7 -15.12 -0.27 -6.76
CA ILE A 7 -15.79 0.83 -6.04
C ILE A 7 -15.62 2.11 -6.86
N VAL A 8 -16.71 2.84 -7.08
CA VAL A 8 -16.69 4.13 -7.79
C VAL A 8 -16.46 5.27 -6.79
N ILE A 9 -15.33 5.96 -6.92
CA ILE A 9 -15.00 7.15 -6.12
C ILE A 9 -15.21 8.39 -6.98
N LYS A 10 -16.05 9.33 -6.51
CA LYS A 10 -16.33 10.59 -7.22
C LYS A 10 -15.26 11.64 -6.92
N ALA A 11 -14.03 11.38 -7.36
CA ALA A 11 -12.89 12.27 -7.22
C ALA A 11 -11.95 12.17 -8.44
N PRO A 12 -11.11 13.18 -8.69
CA PRO A 12 -10.03 13.10 -9.69
C PRO A 12 -9.08 11.92 -9.41
N MET A 13 -8.54 11.32 -10.47
CA MET A 13 -7.72 10.10 -10.37
C MET A 13 -6.42 10.33 -9.58
N ASP A 14 -5.75 11.45 -9.81
CA ASP A 14 -4.56 11.88 -9.07
C ASP A 14 -4.80 11.90 -7.56
N ILE A 15 -5.94 12.46 -7.13
CA ILE A 15 -6.32 12.49 -5.72
C ILE A 15 -6.58 11.07 -5.19
N VAL A 16 -7.23 10.20 -5.98
CA VAL A 16 -7.47 8.82 -5.55
C VAL A 16 -6.15 8.05 -5.41
N CYS A 17 -5.23 8.19 -6.36
CA CYS A 17 -3.92 7.54 -6.33
C CYS A 17 -3.11 7.95 -5.09
N ASP A 18 -3.11 9.24 -4.74
CA ASP A 18 -2.47 9.73 -3.52
C ASP A 18 -2.93 8.99 -2.26
N TYR A 19 -4.24 8.74 -2.13
CA TYR A 19 -4.82 8.02 -0.98
C TYR A 19 -4.55 6.51 -1.00
N ILE A 20 -4.04 5.97 -2.11
CA ILE A 20 -3.69 4.55 -2.27
C ILE A 20 -2.18 4.33 -2.11
N ILE A 21 -1.35 5.32 -2.44
CA ILE A 21 0.12 5.21 -2.49
C ILE A 21 0.79 5.84 -1.26
N GLU A 22 0.26 6.97 -0.75
CA GLU A 22 0.91 7.67 0.35
C GLU A 22 0.55 7.08 1.71
N ASP A 23 1.53 6.47 2.38
CA ASP A 23 1.36 5.81 3.69
C ASP A 23 0.54 6.59 4.71
N GLU A 24 0.79 7.90 4.84
CA GLU A 24 0.07 8.73 5.80
C GLU A 24 -1.40 8.89 5.41
N LYS A 25 -1.70 9.04 4.12
CA LYS A 25 -3.09 9.11 3.61
C LYS A 25 -3.78 7.76 3.65
N ILE A 26 -3.06 6.67 3.41
CA ILE A 26 -3.58 5.30 3.52
C ILE A 26 -4.10 5.04 4.94
N LYS A 27 -3.37 5.49 5.97
CA LYS A 27 -3.77 5.32 7.38
C LYS A 27 -5.04 6.08 7.74
N GLU A 28 -5.45 7.10 6.97
CA GLU A 28 -6.70 7.83 7.21
C GLU A 28 -7.95 6.95 7.00
N TRP A 29 -7.86 5.93 6.14
CA TRP A 29 -9.01 5.08 5.80
C TRP A 29 -8.75 3.59 6.03
N ASN A 30 -7.51 3.11 5.93
CA ASN A 30 -7.17 1.71 6.09
C ASN A 30 -6.77 1.40 7.53
N THR A 31 -7.72 0.87 8.29
CA THR A 31 -7.52 0.51 9.70
C THR A 31 -6.64 -0.72 9.93
N PHE A 32 -6.27 -1.44 8.86
CA PHE A 32 -5.44 -2.64 8.96
C PHE A 32 -3.95 -2.32 8.89
N ILE A 33 -3.54 -1.23 8.24
CA ILE A 33 -2.11 -0.90 8.06
C ILE A 33 -1.60 -0.16 9.29
N ILE A 34 -0.49 -0.63 9.86
CA ILE A 34 0.27 0.10 10.89
C ILE A 34 1.33 0.98 10.21
N GLU A 35 2.17 0.38 9.38
CA GLU A 35 3.27 1.07 8.68
C GLU A 35 3.76 0.23 7.50
N ASN A 36 4.39 0.91 6.54
CA ASN A 36 5.21 0.28 5.52
C ASN A 36 6.68 0.62 5.79
N ARG A 37 7.56 -0.37 5.71
CA ARG A 37 8.99 -0.27 5.94
C ARG A 37 9.70 -0.50 4.62
N TYR A 38 10.37 0.54 4.13
CA TYR A 38 11.08 0.53 2.87
C TYR A 38 12.59 0.40 3.11
N PRO A 39 13.32 -0.37 2.30
CA PRO A 39 14.76 -0.39 2.36
C PRO A 39 15.33 0.94 1.86
N SER A 40 16.51 1.33 2.35
CA SER A 40 17.10 2.65 2.11
C SER A 40 17.46 2.94 0.65
N ASN A 41 17.51 1.91 -0.19
CA ASN A 41 17.83 1.99 -1.62
C ASN A 41 16.58 2.05 -2.52
N MET A 42 15.37 1.96 -1.95
CA MET A 42 14.13 2.05 -2.71
C MET A 42 13.70 3.51 -2.83
N ASP A 43 13.39 3.92 -4.07
CA ASP A 43 12.79 5.22 -4.35
C ASP A 43 11.26 5.08 -4.25
N LYS A 44 10.67 5.67 -3.21
CA LYS A 44 9.23 5.57 -2.98
C LYS A 44 8.42 6.38 -4.01
N GLU A 45 8.98 7.48 -4.52
CA GLU A 45 8.29 8.32 -5.51
C GLU A 45 8.36 7.71 -6.91
N ASN A 46 9.38 6.89 -7.16
CA ASN A 46 9.58 6.21 -8.43
C ASN A 46 9.96 4.72 -8.22
N PRO A 47 9.01 3.90 -7.74
CA PRO A 47 9.25 2.49 -7.50
C PRO A 47 9.49 1.74 -8.81
N ARG A 48 10.28 0.67 -8.73
CA ARG A 48 10.63 -0.18 -9.88
C ARG A 48 10.04 -1.58 -9.72
N VAL A 49 9.81 -2.23 -10.85
CA VAL A 49 9.49 -3.66 -10.86
C VAL A 49 10.61 -4.44 -10.18
N GLY A 50 10.23 -5.31 -9.25
CA GLY A 50 11.14 -6.08 -8.39
C GLY A 50 11.53 -5.38 -7.08
N ASP A 51 11.18 -4.10 -6.87
CA ASP A 51 11.37 -3.47 -5.57
C ASP A 51 10.51 -4.15 -4.51
N LYS A 52 11.06 -4.23 -3.30
CA LYS A 52 10.45 -4.92 -2.17
C LYS A 52 10.35 -4.01 -0.95
N TYR A 53 9.26 -4.18 -0.21
CA TYR A 53 9.05 -3.53 1.08
C TYR A 53 8.28 -4.44 2.03
N ILE A 54 8.29 -4.12 3.32
CA ILE A 54 7.51 -4.85 4.32
C ILE A 54 6.31 -4.00 4.70
N THR A 55 5.11 -4.55 4.60
CA THR A 55 3.91 -3.96 5.19
C THR A 55 3.62 -4.62 6.53
N VAL A 56 3.40 -3.81 7.57
CA VAL A 56 3.03 -4.26 8.90
C VAL A 56 1.55 -4.00 9.10
N GLN A 57 0.78 -5.07 9.31
CA GLN A 57 -0.68 -5.02 9.38
C GLN A 57 -1.20 -5.57 10.70
N LYS A 58 -2.32 -5.04 11.17
CA LYS A 58 -3.04 -5.50 12.36
C LYS A 58 -4.43 -5.97 12.00
N VAL A 59 -4.70 -7.24 12.28
CA VAL A 59 -6.05 -7.83 12.15
C VAL A 59 -6.47 -8.34 13.53
N GLY A 60 -7.41 -7.63 14.16
CA GLY A 60 -7.82 -7.90 15.53
C GLY A 60 -6.66 -7.76 16.53
N LYS A 61 -6.29 -8.86 17.19
CA LYS A 61 -5.19 -8.90 18.18
C LYS A 61 -3.84 -9.31 17.58
N LYS A 62 -3.78 -9.68 16.30
CA LYS A 62 -2.57 -10.17 15.64
C LYS A 62 -1.91 -9.06 14.83
N ILE A 63 -0.58 -9.02 14.89
CA ILE A 63 0.26 -8.20 14.04
C ILE A 63 0.97 -9.14 13.06
N PHE A 64 0.96 -8.77 11.79
CA PHE A 64 1.59 -9.50 10.69
C PHE A 64 2.59 -8.60 9.99
N GLU A 65 3.71 -9.19 9.57
CA GLU A 65 4.65 -8.57 8.66
C GLU A 65 4.58 -9.33 7.36
N VAL A 66 4.38 -8.63 6.25
CA VAL A 66 4.23 -9.22 4.92
C VAL A 66 5.24 -8.56 3.99
N GLU A 67 6.09 -9.37 3.35
CA GLU A 67 6.94 -8.89 2.26
C GLU A 67 6.08 -8.70 1.00
N VAL A 68 6.21 -7.53 0.39
CA VAL A 68 5.55 -7.15 -0.85
C VAL A 68 6.61 -6.94 -1.92
N GLU A 69 6.34 -7.41 -3.13
CA GLU A 69 7.16 -7.19 -4.32
C GLU A 69 6.31 -6.51 -5.39
N ILE A 70 6.85 -5.46 -6.00
CA ILE A 70 6.17 -4.73 -7.09
C ILE A 70 6.37 -5.51 -8.39
N LEU A 71 5.28 -6.01 -8.96
CA LEU A 71 5.31 -6.79 -10.20
C LEU A 71 5.03 -5.94 -11.44
N GLU A 72 4.31 -4.82 -11.28
CA GLU A 72 3.92 -3.87 -12.32
C GLU A 72 3.63 -2.51 -11.66
N TYR A 73 3.95 -1.40 -12.34
CA TYR A 73 3.71 -0.02 -11.90
C TYR A 73 3.38 0.88 -13.10
#